data_AF-A0A1B6JDT9-F1
#
_entry.id   AF-A0A1B6JDT9-F1
#
_cell.length_a   1.000
_cell.length_b   1.000
_cell.length_c   1.000
_cell.angle_alpha   90.00
_cell.angle_beta   90.00
_cell.angle_gamma   90.00
#
_symmetry.space_group_name_H-M   'P 1'
#
loop_
_entity.id
_entity.type
_entity.pdbx_description
1 polymer ?
#
loop_
_entity_poly.entity_id
_entity_poly.type
_entity_poly.pdbx_seq_one_letter_code
_entity_poly.pdbx_strand_id
1 'polypeptide(L)'
;LRVHRHSLTYRGAMLNINRYRLRASSCPDIYRNSMTTIAKEKAEWLAGLWELWYLLADMLDFSHFSNLKFLLFAISNFLLYTWYDVPYVYLAHNAIEMGFTDKEASVLISVIGILNMFGEIVLGWAGDCKWVDAGLVYALSMALCGAVVAMIPLIYSYHLLCILSGAFGLFIAANYSLTSIILVELITLERFTNAYGLLLLVQGVANLVGPPLAGWMYDITGSYDLPFYLSGVFIALSGGLLVILPIIQKIQRFRSAKLKKGKMATIAVGNHV
;
A
#
# COMPACT_ATOMS: atom_id res chain seq x y z
N LEU A 1 63.89 23.08 24.28
CA LEU A 1 64.33 21.92 25.09
C LEU A 1 64.55 20.72 24.17
N ARG A 2 65.79 20.45 23.75
CA ARG A 2 66.14 19.28 22.93
C ARG A 2 66.03 18.02 23.80
N VAL A 3 64.84 17.43 23.85
CA VAL A 3 64.64 16.11 24.45
C VAL A 3 65.37 15.09 23.55
N HIS A 4 66.32 14.38 24.15
CA HIS A 4 67.24 13.49 23.44
C HIS A 4 66.47 12.31 22.81
N ARG A 5 66.74 12.02 21.53
CA ARG A 5 66.02 11.03 20.69
C ARG A 5 66.09 9.58 21.20
N HIS A 6 66.93 9.29 22.19
CA HIS A 6 67.03 8.00 22.87
C HIS A 6 66.24 7.90 24.18
N SER A 7 65.51 8.95 24.58
CA SER A 7 64.66 8.88 25.77
C SER A 7 63.44 7.98 25.52
N LEU A 8 63.15 7.09 26.48
CA LEU A 8 62.00 6.19 26.49
C LEU A 8 60.66 6.93 26.27
N THR A 9 60.57 8.18 26.72
CA THR A 9 59.42 9.06 26.55
C THR A 9 59.16 9.45 25.08
N TYR A 10 60.20 9.59 24.25
CA TYR A 10 60.04 9.88 22.81
C TYR A 10 59.54 8.66 22.03
N ARG A 11 59.99 7.44 22.40
CA ARG A 11 59.53 6.19 21.78
C ARG A 11 58.07 5.88 22.11
N GLY A 12 57.62 6.17 23.33
CA GLY A 12 56.22 6.00 23.73
C GLY A 12 55.25 6.91 22.96
N ALA A 13 55.65 8.15 22.69
CA ALA A 13 54.82 9.11 21.95
C ALA A 13 54.66 8.76 20.47
N MET A 14 55.64 8.06 19.88
CA MET A 14 55.67 7.75 18.44
C MET A 14 54.81 6.53 18.05
N LEU A 15 54.47 5.67 19.02
CA LEU A 15 53.67 4.46 18.80
C LEU A 15 52.15 4.72 18.83
N ASN A 16 51.70 5.92 19.19
CA ASN A 16 50.28 6.21 19.42
C ASN A 16 49.61 7.10 18.34
N ILE A 17 50.23 7.27 17.17
CA ILE A 17 49.67 8.06 16.06
C ILE A 17 49.32 7.18 14.87
N ASN A 18 48.06 7.23 14.45
CA ASN A 18 47.46 6.32 13.49
C ASN A 18 47.31 6.97 12.09
N ARG A 19 47.83 6.31 11.04
CA ARG A 19 47.42 6.32 9.59
C ARG A 19 48.09 7.17 8.48
N TYR A 20 48.23 6.43 7.35
CA TYR A 20 48.17 6.71 5.89
C TYR A 20 49.32 7.40 5.11
N ARG A 21 49.69 6.77 3.96
CA ARG A 21 50.85 7.07 3.09
C ARG A 21 50.42 7.60 1.70
N LEU A 22 50.98 8.74 1.29
CA LEU A 22 50.89 9.34 -0.06
C LEU A 22 52.31 9.50 -0.67
N ARG A 23 52.41 9.39 -2.01
CA ARG A 23 53.68 9.45 -2.76
C ARG A 23 54.04 10.92 -3.03
N ALA A 24 55.22 11.38 -2.62
CA ALA A 24 55.75 12.71 -2.93
C ALA A 24 56.63 12.66 -4.19
N SER A 25 56.60 13.73 -5.00
CA SER A 25 57.19 13.82 -6.35
C SER A 25 58.71 13.79 -6.42
N SER A 26 59.44 13.77 -5.30
CA SER A 26 60.90 13.97 -5.28
C SER A 26 61.74 12.70 -5.23
N CYS A 27 61.23 11.53 -4.81
CA CYS A 27 62.02 10.28 -4.86
C CYS A 27 61.14 9.03 -5.12
N PRO A 28 61.51 8.14 -6.06
CA PRO A 28 60.59 7.19 -6.69
C PRO A 28 60.47 5.83 -5.97
N ASP A 29 61.26 5.57 -4.93
CA ASP A 29 61.57 4.21 -4.46
C ASP A 29 60.81 3.74 -3.20
N ILE A 30 59.87 4.53 -2.68
CA ILE A 30 58.92 4.06 -1.66
C ILE A 30 57.56 3.86 -2.30
N TYR A 31 57.27 2.59 -2.55
CA TYR A 31 56.02 2.13 -3.13
C TYR A 31 54.84 2.31 -2.17
N ARG A 32 53.75 2.79 -2.76
CA ARG A 32 52.39 2.83 -2.25
C ARG A 32 51.79 1.44 -2.45
N ASN A 33 51.40 0.74 -1.39
CA ASN A 33 50.41 -0.33 -1.53
C ASN A 33 49.05 0.24 -1.14
N SER A 34 48.35 0.76 -2.14
CA SER A 34 46.92 1.00 -2.09
C SER A 34 46.22 -0.12 -2.84
N MET A 35 45.50 -1.00 -2.13
CA MET A 35 44.43 -1.80 -2.75
C MET A 35 43.45 -2.40 -1.74
N THR A 36 43.14 -1.73 -0.63
CA THR A 36 42.10 -2.21 0.28
C THR A 36 40.95 -1.23 0.48
N THR A 37 41.03 0.02 0.05
CA THR A 37 39.87 0.92 0.15
C THR A 37 38.76 0.55 -0.84
N ILE A 38 39.07 0.28 -2.11
CA ILE A 38 38.03 -0.11 -3.10
C ILE A 38 37.45 -1.51 -2.83
N ALA A 39 38.29 -2.48 -2.46
CA ALA A 39 37.83 -3.84 -2.15
C ALA A 39 37.05 -3.91 -0.84
N LYS A 40 37.41 -3.11 0.17
CA LYS A 40 36.70 -3.03 1.44
C LYS A 40 35.40 -2.24 1.30
N GLU A 41 35.39 -1.15 0.54
CA GLU A 41 34.16 -0.40 0.23
C GLU A 41 33.18 -1.24 -0.61
N LYS A 42 33.67 -2.01 -1.59
CA LYS A 42 32.82 -2.93 -2.38
C LYS A 42 32.32 -4.12 -1.54
N ALA A 43 33.12 -4.63 -0.61
CA ALA A 43 32.72 -5.69 0.33
C ALA A 43 31.76 -5.17 1.41
N GLU A 44 31.93 -3.94 1.91
CA GLU A 44 31.01 -3.26 2.82
C GLU A 44 29.70 -2.91 2.10
N TRP A 45 29.75 -2.53 0.81
CA TRP A 45 28.56 -2.31 -0.02
C TRP A 45 27.81 -3.60 -0.33
N LEU A 46 28.52 -4.70 -0.64
CA LEU A 46 27.93 -6.03 -0.79
C LEU A 46 27.37 -6.56 0.53
N ALA A 47 28.05 -6.33 1.66
CA ALA A 47 27.54 -6.67 2.99
C ALA A 47 26.31 -5.84 3.36
N GLY A 48 26.29 -4.54 3.05
CA GLY A 48 25.14 -3.67 3.24
C GLY A 48 23.95 -4.07 2.36
N LEU A 49 24.20 -4.50 1.11
CA LEU A 49 23.18 -5.10 0.25
C LEU A 49 22.63 -6.39 0.82
N TRP A 50 23.48 -7.21 1.44
CA TRP A 50 23.07 -8.46 2.07
C TRP A 50 22.24 -8.18 3.33
N GLU A 51 22.64 -7.25 4.19
CA GLU A 51 21.85 -6.80 5.34
C GLU A 51 20.50 -6.21 4.90
N LEU A 52 20.48 -5.38 3.85
CA LEU A 52 19.25 -4.89 3.24
C LEU A 52 18.38 -6.03 2.72
N TRP A 53 18.97 -7.03 2.06
CA TRP A 53 18.24 -8.19 1.57
C TRP A 53 17.65 -9.02 2.71
N TYR A 54 18.37 -9.19 3.81
CA TYR A 54 17.88 -9.87 5.00
C TYR A 54 16.73 -9.10 5.66
N LEU A 55 16.86 -7.78 5.81
CA LEU A 55 15.79 -6.93 6.31
C LEU A 55 14.56 -6.96 5.38
N LEU A 56 14.76 -6.95 4.07
CA LEU A 56 13.68 -7.09 3.09
C LEU A 56 13.03 -8.47 3.16
N ALA A 57 13.81 -9.54 3.30
CA ALA A 57 13.30 -10.90 3.43
C ALA A 57 12.50 -11.08 4.74
N ASP A 58 12.96 -10.49 5.84
CA ASP A 58 12.28 -10.49 7.14
C ASP A 58 11.01 -9.62 7.12
N MET A 59 11.04 -8.50 6.40
CA MET A 59 9.85 -7.68 6.12
C MET A 59 8.86 -8.34 5.16
N LEU A 60 9.30 -9.28 4.31
CA LEU A 60 8.44 -10.05 3.40
C LEU A 60 7.99 -11.37 4.04
N ASP A 61 7.55 -11.29 5.30
CA ASP A 61 7.02 -12.44 6.01
C ASP A 61 5.60 -12.77 5.52
N PHE A 62 5.52 -13.66 4.52
CA PHE A 62 4.28 -14.17 3.93
C PHE A 62 3.42 -14.99 4.91
N SER A 63 3.86 -15.18 6.15
CA SER A 63 3.08 -15.79 7.23
C SER A 63 1.70 -15.13 7.38
N HIS A 64 1.59 -13.82 7.12
CA HIS A 64 0.33 -13.08 7.18
C HIS A 64 -0.72 -13.59 6.17
N PHE A 65 -0.30 -14.03 4.97
CA PHE A 65 -1.20 -14.58 3.95
C PHE A 65 -1.80 -15.94 4.31
N SER A 66 -1.24 -16.66 5.28
CA SER A 66 -1.85 -17.90 5.79
C SER A 66 -3.18 -17.63 6.51
N ASN A 67 -3.42 -16.40 6.96
CA ASN A 67 -4.71 -15.99 7.48
C ASN A 67 -5.67 -15.66 6.34
N LEU A 68 -6.70 -16.49 6.16
CA LEU A 68 -7.72 -16.30 5.13
C LEU A 68 -8.34 -14.89 5.13
N LYS A 69 -8.46 -14.25 6.30
CA LYS A 69 -9.00 -12.88 6.43
C LYS A 69 -8.08 -11.84 5.80
N PHE A 70 -6.78 -11.92 6.07
CA PHE A 70 -5.80 -11.02 5.48
C PHE A 70 -5.65 -11.28 3.98
N LEU A 71 -5.66 -12.54 3.56
CA LEU A 71 -5.63 -12.92 2.15
C LEU A 71 -6.83 -12.34 1.38
N LEU A 72 -8.06 -12.49 1.91
CA LEU A 72 -9.27 -11.92 1.29
C LEU A 72 -9.21 -10.39 1.23
N PHE A 73 -8.72 -9.75 2.29
CA PHE A 73 -8.53 -8.29 2.31
C PHE A 73 -7.48 -7.82 1.29
N ALA A 74 -6.37 -8.56 1.16
CA ALA A 74 -5.32 -8.28 0.19
C ALA A 74 -5.80 -8.50 -1.25
N ILE A 75 -6.55 -9.57 -1.53
CA ILE A 75 -7.18 -9.81 -2.84
C ILE A 75 -8.16 -8.69 -3.17
N SER A 76 -8.98 -8.27 -2.21
CA SER A 76 -9.92 -7.17 -2.40
C SER A 76 -9.20 -5.86 -2.74
N ASN A 77 -8.12 -5.54 -2.02
CA ASN A 77 -7.29 -4.37 -2.31
C ASN A 77 -6.61 -4.50 -3.67
N PHE A 78 -6.11 -5.68 -4.03
CA PHE A 78 -5.53 -5.92 -5.34
C PHE A 78 -6.53 -5.61 -6.45
N LEU A 79 -7.75 -6.15 -6.38
CA LEU A 79 -8.81 -5.88 -7.34
C LEU A 79 -9.15 -4.39 -7.43
N LEU A 80 -9.26 -3.72 -6.29
CA LEU A 80 -9.58 -2.30 -6.25
C LEU A 80 -8.49 -1.46 -6.94
N TYR A 81 -7.23 -1.67 -6.57
CA TYR A 81 -6.11 -0.87 -7.09
C TYR A 81 -5.81 -1.16 -8.56
N THR A 82 -6.04 -2.38 -9.05
CA THR A 82 -5.94 -2.68 -10.50
C THR A 82 -6.88 -1.81 -11.34
N TRP A 83 -8.08 -1.49 -10.84
CA TRP A 83 -9.11 -0.76 -11.61
C TRP A 83 -9.33 0.67 -11.17
N TYR A 84 -8.76 1.09 -10.05
CA TYR A 84 -8.94 2.43 -9.47
C TYR A 84 -8.41 3.55 -10.37
N ASP A 85 -7.24 3.35 -10.99
CA ASP A 85 -6.63 4.37 -11.85
C ASP A 85 -7.39 4.57 -13.16
N VAL A 86 -8.19 3.57 -13.57
CA VAL A 86 -8.89 3.56 -14.87
C VAL A 86 -9.94 4.67 -14.93
N PRO A 87 -10.96 4.76 -14.04
CA PRO A 87 -11.90 5.86 -14.09
C PRO A 87 -11.23 7.24 -14.01
N TYR A 88 -10.15 7.37 -13.24
CA TYR A 88 -9.46 8.64 -13.06
C TYR A 88 -8.80 9.13 -14.35
N VAL A 89 -8.04 8.26 -15.02
CA VAL A 89 -7.34 8.60 -16.27
C VAL A 89 -8.31 8.71 -17.43
N TYR A 90 -9.24 7.75 -17.54
CA TYR A 90 -10.13 7.65 -18.68
C TYR A 90 -11.24 8.70 -18.67
N LEU A 91 -11.65 9.21 -17.50
CA LEU A 91 -12.66 10.28 -17.42
C LEU A 91 -12.19 11.56 -18.12
N ALA A 92 -10.91 11.90 -18.00
CA ALA A 92 -10.35 13.06 -18.68
C ALA A 92 -10.32 12.87 -20.20
N HIS A 93 -9.89 11.70 -20.67
CA HIS A 93 -9.89 11.35 -22.10
C HIS A 93 -11.29 11.30 -22.70
N ASN A 94 -12.24 10.68 -21.99
CA ASN A 94 -13.63 10.60 -22.39
C ASN A 94 -14.28 12.01 -22.51
N ALA A 95 -13.95 12.93 -21.60
CA ALA A 95 -14.41 14.32 -21.70
C ALA A 95 -13.89 15.03 -22.96
N ILE A 96 -12.62 14.79 -23.33
CA ILE A 96 -12.02 15.36 -24.54
C ILE A 96 -12.68 14.77 -25.80
N GLU A 97 -12.94 13.45 -25.84
CA GLU A 97 -13.61 12.81 -26.97
C GLU A 97 -15.07 13.26 -27.16
N MET A 98 -15.77 13.58 -26.07
CA MET A 98 -17.10 14.18 -26.14
C MET A 98 -17.11 15.62 -26.69
N GLY A 99 -15.94 16.21 -26.94
CA GLY A 99 -15.80 17.55 -27.50
C GLY A 99 -15.71 18.66 -26.45
N PHE A 100 -15.46 18.33 -25.17
CA PHE A 100 -15.17 19.33 -24.14
C PHE A 100 -13.73 19.84 -24.24
N THR A 101 -13.50 21.04 -23.73
CA THR A 101 -12.17 21.67 -23.79
C THR A 101 -11.20 21.00 -22.79
N ASP A 102 -9.90 20.97 -23.08
CA ASP A 102 -8.87 20.50 -22.12
C ASP A 102 -8.95 21.19 -20.74
N LYS A 103 -9.37 22.47 -20.74
CA LYS A 103 -9.64 23.24 -19.52
C LYS A 103 -10.79 22.66 -18.70
N GLU A 104 -11.83 22.17 -19.35
CA GLU A 104 -13.00 21.60 -18.69
C GLU A 104 -12.69 20.20 -18.13
N ALA A 105 -11.89 19.41 -18.85
CA ALA A 105 -11.36 18.13 -18.41
C ALA A 105 -10.42 18.26 -17.19
N SER A 106 -9.53 19.25 -17.18
CA SER A 106 -8.66 19.52 -16.02
C SER A 106 -9.44 20.01 -14.79
N VAL A 107 -10.53 20.76 -14.99
CA VAL A 107 -11.42 21.16 -13.89
C VAL A 107 -12.12 19.94 -13.27
N LEU A 108 -12.55 18.96 -14.07
CA LEU A 108 -13.14 17.70 -13.56
C LEU A 108 -12.19 16.96 -12.63
N ILE A 109 -10.91 16.83 -13.04
CA ILE A 109 -9.86 16.21 -12.21
C ILE A 109 -9.63 17.01 -10.93
N SER A 110 -9.62 18.34 -11.02
CA SER A 110 -9.46 19.22 -9.86
C SER A 110 -10.60 19.07 -8.86
N VAL A 111 -11.84 18.94 -9.34
CA VAL A 111 -13.03 18.70 -8.51
C VAL A 111 -12.95 17.34 -7.80
N ILE A 112 -12.49 16.29 -8.49
CA ILE A 112 -12.21 14.99 -7.86
C ILE A 112 -11.24 15.16 -6.69
N GLY A 113 -10.13 15.86 -6.90
CA GLY A 113 -9.11 16.08 -5.87
C GLY A 113 -9.63 16.85 -4.65
N ILE A 114 -10.38 17.92 -4.88
CA ILE A 114 -10.97 18.73 -3.79
C ILE A 114 -11.96 17.89 -2.98
N LEU A 115 -12.86 17.18 -3.65
CA LEU A 115 -13.89 16.38 -2.96
C LEU A 115 -13.31 15.11 -2.33
N ASN A 116 -12.21 14.58 -2.85
CA ASN A 116 -11.44 13.53 -2.18
C ASN A 116 -10.91 14.01 -0.84
N MET A 117 -10.30 15.20 -0.78
CA MET A 117 -9.82 15.78 0.49
C MET A 117 -10.95 15.97 1.51
N PHE A 118 -12.10 16.48 1.09
CA PHE A 118 -13.27 16.57 1.97
C PHE A 118 -13.80 15.20 2.39
N GLY A 119 -13.83 14.24 1.47
CA GLY A 119 -14.22 12.86 1.72
C GLY A 119 -13.33 12.19 2.77
N GLU A 120 -12.01 12.39 2.72
CA GLU A 120 -11.06 11.82 3.68
C GLU A 120 -11.33 12.33 5.09
N ILE A 121 -11.60 13.63 5.24
CA ILE A 121 -11.91 14.24 6.53
C ILE A 121 -13.23 13.68 7.08
N VAL A 122 -14.29 13.67 6.26
CA VAL A 122 -15.63 13.26 6.69
C VAL A 122 -15.69 11.76 6.98
N LEU A 123 -15.16 10.93 6.09
CA LEU A 123 -15.19 9.47 6.21
C LEU A 123 -14.15 8.96 7.20
N GLY A 124 -13.02 9.64 7.36
CA GLY A 124 -12.07 9.39 8.43
C GLY A 124 -12.70 9.65 9.80
N TRP A 125 -13.41 10.78 9.97
CA TRP A 125 -14.15 11.07 11.19
C TRP A 125 -15.29 10.06 11.44
N ALA A 126 -16.00 9.67 10.39
CA ALA A 126 -17.04 8.63 10.47
C ALA A 126 -16.46 7.26 10.87
N GLY A 127 -15.24 6.94 10.45
CA GLY A 127 -14.55 5.69 10.81
C GLY A 127 -14.10 5.63 12.27
N ASP A 128 -13.83 6.77 12.91
CA ASP A 128 -13.47 6.85 14.33
C ASP A 128 -14.70 6.82 15.27
N CYS A 129 -15.89 7.05 14.71
CA CYS A 129 -17.14 7.00 15.48
C CYS A 129 -17.48 5.55 15.90
N LYS A 130 -17.40 5.28 17.20
CA LYS A 130 -17.71 3.96 17.82
C LYS A 130 -19.09 3.38 17.53
N TRP A 131 -20.01 4.17 16.98
CA TRP A 131 -21.38 3.76 16.66
C TRP A 131 -21.50 3.16 15.25
N VAL A 132 -20.46 3.25 14.44
CA VAL A 132 -20.49 2.89 13.03
C VAL A 132 -19.43 1.84 12.73
N ASP A 133 -19.84 0.71 12.15
CA ASP A 133 -18.91 -0.32 11.68
C ASP A 133 -18.12 0.21 10.48
N ALA A 134 -16.81 0.47 10.66
CA ALA A 134 -15.92 0.98 9.61
C ALA A 134 -15.96 0.15 8.32
N GLY A 135 -16.06 -1.18 8.45
CA GLY A 135 -16.20 -2.08 7.31
C GLY A 135 -17.51 -1.92 6.52
N LEU A 136 -18.61 -1.55 7.18
CA LEU A 136 -19.91 -1.32 6.51
C LEU A 136 -19.92 0.02 5.77
N VAL A 137 -19.33 1.06 6.37
CA VAL A 137 -19.16 2.36 5.71
C VAL A 137 -18.30 2.21 4.46
N TYR A 138 -17.16 1.53 4.59
CA TYR A 138 -16.27 1.26 3.47
C TYR A 138 -17.00 0.56 2.32
N ALA A 139 -17.78 -0.48 2.65
CA ALA A 139 -18.49 -1.24 1.64
C ALA A 139 -19.57 -0.42 0.94
N LEU A 140 -20.33 0.38 1.69
CA LEU A 140 -21.33 1.27 1.14
C LEU A 140 -20.67 2.32 0.23
N SER A 141 -19.55 2.92 0.65
CA SER A 141 -18.82 3.87 -0.18
C SER A 141 -18.25 3.23 -1.44
N MET A 142 -17.69 2.01 -1.38
CA MET A 142 -17.19 1.33 -2.58
C MET A 142 -18.31 0.92 -3.53
N ALA A 143 -19.46 0.48 -3.00
CA ALA A 143 -20.63 0.16 -3.82
C ALA A 143 -21.19 1.40 -4.53
N LEU A 144 -21.30 2.52 -3.80
CA LEU A 144 -21.71 3.81 -4.37
C LEU A 144 -20.70 4.32 -5.38
N CYS A 145 -19.39 4.18 -5.11
CA CYS A 145 -18.32 4.51 -6.03
C CYS A 145 -18.46 3.71 -7.34
N GLY A 146 -18.61 2.39 -7.26
CA GLY A 146 -18.80 1.54 -8.44
C GLY A 146 -20.06 1.88 -9.23
N ALA A 147 -21.15 2.23 -8.56
CA ALA A 147 -22.39 2.68 -9.21
C ALA A 147 -22.22 4.03 -9.92
N VAL A 148 -21.54 4.99 -9.28
CA VAL A 148 -21.21 6.29 -9.88
C VAL A 148 -20.35 6.09 -11.13
N VAL A 149 -19.33 5.24 -11.07
CA VAL A 149 -18.45 4.94 -12.21
C VAL A 149 -19.22 4.30 -13.37
N ALA A 150 -20.13 3.36 -13.07
CA ALA A 150 -20.98 2.74 -14.08
C ALA A 150 -21.98 3.72 -14.72
N MET A 151 -22.32 4.83 -14.05
CA MET A 151 -23.20 5.87 -14.60
C MET A 151 -22.47 6.88 -15.49
N ILE A 152 -21.14 7.02 -15.38
CA ILE A 152 -20.33 7.95 -16.20
C ILE A 152 -20.58 7.79 -17.72
N PRO A 153 -20.53 6.60 -18.33
CA PRO A 153 -20.71 6.46 -19.78
C PRO A 153 -22.13 6.79 -20.28
N LEU A 154 -23.12 6.87 -19.40
CA LEU A 154 -24.51 7.15 -19.77
C LEU A 154 -24.83 8.66 -19.82
N ILE A 155 -23.90 9.51 -19.40
CA ILE A 155 -24.15 10.94 -19.19
C ILE A 155 -23.32 11.78 -20.18
N TYR A 156 -24.03 12.61 -20.94
CA TYR A 156 -23.44 13.53 -21.92
C TYR A 156 -23.46 15.01 -21.47
N SER A 157 -23.94 15.31 -20.26
CA SER A 157 -24.01 16.67 -19.74
C SER A 157 -22.81 16.99 -18.84
N TYR A 158 -22.13 18.11 -19.12
CA TYR A 158 -20.96 18.57 -18.36
C TYR A 158 -21.25 18.73 -16.85
N HIS A 159 -22.40 19.31 -16.50
CA HIS A 159 -22.78 19.51 -15.11
C HIS A 159 -22.97 18.19 -14.35
N LEU A 160 -23.60 17.20 -14.99
CA LEU A 160 -23.78 15.89 -14.40
C LEU A 160 -22.45 15.13 -14.30
N LEU A 161 -21.56 15.27 -15.29
CA LEU A 161 -20.22 14.70 -15.25
C LEU A 161 -19.40 15.26 -14.09
N CYS A 162 -19.52 16.57 -13.81
CA CYS A 162 -18.88 17.24 -12.68
C CYS A 162 -19.42 16.76 -11.31
N ILE A 163 -20.74 16.54 -11.21
CA ILE A 163 -21.35 15.97 -10.00
C ILE A 163 -20.89 14.52 -9.80
N LEU A 164 -20.85 13.70 -10.86
CA LEU A 164 -20.38 12.32 -10.76
C LEU A 164 -18.88 12.24 -10.45
N SER A 165 -18.04 13.07 -11.06
CA SER A 165 -16.61 13.11 -10.74
C SER A 165 -16.38 13.51 -9.29
N GLY A 166 -17.15 14.48 -8.79
CA GLY A 166 -17.14 14.86 -7.39
C GLY A 166 -17.58 13.74 -6.45
N ALA A 167 -18.67 13.05 -6.77
CA ALA A 167 -19.15 11.91 -6.00
C ALA A 167 -18.13 10.76 -6.00
N PHE A 168 -17.50 10.48 -7.15
CA PHE A 168 -16.42 9.52 -7.27
C PHE A 168 -15.25 9.87 -6.32
N GLY A 169 -14.78 11.12 -6.33
CA GLY A 169 -13.75 11.62 -5.43
C GLY A 169 -14.12 11.48 -3.95
N LEU A 170 -15.37 11.80 -3.58
CA LEU A 170 -15.83 11.68 -2.20
C LEU A 170 -15.89 10.23 -1.72
N PHE A 171 -16.39 9.30 -2.54
CA PHE A 171 -16.52 7.91 -2.13
C PHE A 171 -15.21 7.14 -2.17
N ILE A 172 -14.30 7.49 -3.07
CA ILE A 172 -13.00 6.82 -3.16
C ILE A 172 -12.09 7.19 -1.98
N ALA A 173 -12.27 8.38 -1.41
CA ALA A 173 -11.60 8.84 -0.20
C ALA A 173 -11.72 7.87 0.99
N ALA A 174 -12.87 7.18 1.08
CA ALA A 174 -13.10 6.17 2.11
C ALA A 174 -12.04 5.07 2.06
N ASN A 175 -11.55 4.72 0.86
CA ASN A 175 -10.56 3.67 0.71
C ASN A 175 -9.27 3.99 1.47
N TYR A 176 -8.77 5.21 1.31
CA TYR A 176 -7.49 5.61 1.90
C TYR A 176 -7.55 5.68 3.43
N SER A 177 -8.65 6.22 3.97
CA SER A 177 -8.81 6.37 5.42
C SER A 177 -9.14 5.04 6.11
N LEU A 178 -10.14 4.31 5.62
CA LEU A 178 -10.69 3.14 6.31
C LEU A 178 -9.83 1.88 6.12
N THR A 179 -9.02 1.76 5.05
CA THR A 179 -8.14 0.60 4.85
C THR A 179 -7.17 0.42 6.01
N SER A 180 -6.58 1.52 6.50
CA SER A 180 -5.67 1.48 7.65
C SER A 180 -6.38 1.04 8.93
N ILE A 181 -7.58 1.57 9.19
CA ILE A 181 -8.42 1.26 10.36
C ILE A 181 -8.80 -0.23 10.34
N ILE A 182 -9.32 -0.73 9.21
CA ILE A 182 -9.73 -2.12 9.04
C ILE A 182 -8.53 -3.06 9.21
N LEU A 183 -7.35 -2.67 8.73
CA LEU A 183 -6.14 -3.47 8.88
C LEU A 183 -5.69 -3.58 10.36
N VAL A 184 -5.78 -2.51 11.14
CA VAL A 184 -5.50 -2.53 12.59
C VAL A 184 -6.50 -3.44 13.32
N GLU A 185 -7.75 -3.51 12.89
CA GLU A 185 -8.74 -4.43 13.47
C GLU A 185 -8.49 -5.90 13.11
N LEU A 186 -7.84 -6.15 11.96
CA LEU A 186 -7.54 -7.50 11.47
C LEU A 186 -6.25 -8.09 12.05
N ILE A 187 -5.27 -7.25 12.38
CA ILE A 187 -3.91 -7.67 12.75
C ILE A 187 -3.48 -6.99 14.04
N THR A 188 -2.78 -7.73 14.90
CA THR A 188 -2.16 -7.18 16.12
C THR A 188 -1.19 -6.04 15.77
N LEU A 189 -1.24 -4.93 16.53
CA LEU A 189 -0.41 -3.73 16.35
C LEU A 189 1.10 -4.02 16.15
N GLU A 190 1.64 -5.02 16.84
CA GLU A 190 3.06 -5.42 16.74
C GLU A 190 3.47 -5.83 15.31
N ARG A 191 2.54 -6.36 14.50
CA ARG A 191 2.80 -6.83 13.14
C ARG A 191 2.16 -5.94 12.07
N PHE A 192 1.54 -4.84 12.46
CA PHE A 192 0.82 -3.95 11.56
C PHE A 192 1.72 -3.39 10.47
N THR A 193 2.92 -2.90 10.82
CA THR A 193 3.84 -2.29 9.86
C THR A 193 4.28 -3.26 8.77
N ASN A 194 4.60 -4.52 9.14
CA ASN A 194 4.98 -5.57 8.19
C ASN A 194 3.80 -5.91 7.27
N ALA A 195 2.63 -6.17 7.84
CA ALA A 195 1.45 -6.51 7.06
C ALA A 195 0.96 -5.37 6.14
N TYR A 196 1.03 -4.12 6.61
CA TYR A 196 0.68 -2.95 5.80
C TYR A 196 1.69 -2.73 4.69
N GLY A 197 3.00 -2.88 4.95
CA GLY A 197 4.03 -2.81 3.91
C GLY A 197 3.83 -3.87 2.82
N LEU A 198 3.48 -5.09 3.20
CA LEU A 198 3.18 -6.17 2.26
C LEU A 198 1.88 -5.93 1.49
N LEU A 199 0.87 -5.31 2.11
CA LEU A 199 -0.35 -4.87 1.44
C LEU A 199 -0.07 -3.75 0.42
N LEU A 200 0.78 -2.77 0.76
CA LEU A 200 1.24 -1.72 -0.16
C LEU A 200 2.03 -2.32 -1.34
N LEU A 201 2.82 -3.38 -1.12
CA LEU A 201 3.50 -4.10 -2.20
C LEU A 201 2.49 -4.71 -3.17
N VAL A 202 1.47 -5.39 -2.65
CA VAL A 202 0.37 -5.97 -3.47
C VAL A 202 -0.35 -4.88 -4.26
N GLN A 203 -0.65 -3.74 -3.64
CA GLN A 203 -1.25 -2.58 -4.31
C GLN A 203 -0.33 -1.99 -5.39
N GLY A 204 0.98 -1.91 -5.13
CA GLY A 204 1.95 -1.45 -6.12
C GLY A 204 2.01 -2.36 -7.35
N VAL A 205 1.98 -3.68 -7.16
CA VAL A 205 1.88 -4.64 -8.27
C VAL A 205 0.55 -4.48 -9.01
N ALA A 206 -0.55 -4.28 -8.29
CA ALA A 206 -1.87 -4.03 -8.89
C ALA A 206 -1.88 -2.78 -9.79
N ASN A 207 -1.31 -1.66 -9.31
CA ASN A 207 -1.18 -0.42 -10.07
C ASN A 207 -0.23 -0.53 -11.27
N LEU A 208 0.75 -1.43 -11.22
CA LEU A 208 1.61 -1.69 -12.37
C LEU A 208 0.86 -2.43 -13.48
N VAL A 209 -0.02 -3.37 -13.11
CA VAL A 209 -0.80 -4.20 -14.04
C VAL A 209 -2.05 -3.48 -14.56
N GLY A 210 -2.64 -2.59 -13.75
CA GLY A 210 -3.89 -1.89 -14.06
C GLY A 210 -3.90 -1.11 -15.38
N PRO A 211 -3.01 -0.12 -15.57
CA PRO A 211 -3.00 0.70 -16.79
C PRO A 211 -2.73 -0.11 -18.07
N PRO A 212 -1.78 -1.07 -18.13
CA PRO A 212 -1.62 -1.95 -19.28
C PRO A 212 -2.87 -2.78 -19.60
N LEU A 213 -3.55 -3.31 -18.57
CA LEU A 213 -4.78 -4.08 -18.73
C LEU A 213 -5.92 -3.22 -19.30
N ALA A 214 -6.04 -1.99 -18.80
CA ALA A 214 -7.03 -1.03 -19.28
C ALA A 214 -6.75 -0.56 -20.70
N GLY A 215 -5.49 -0.31 -21.04
CA GLY A 215 -5.05 0.05 -22.39
C GLY A 215 -5.36 -1.07 -23.39
N TRP A 216 -5.03 -2.31 -23.04
CA TRP A 216 -5.34 -3.47 -23.87
C TRP A 216 -6.85 -3.67 -24.07
N MET A 217 -7.66 -3.43 -23.04
CA MET A 217 -9.12 -3.44 -23.17
C MET A 217 -9.64 -2.37 -24.11
N TYR A 218 -9.08 -1.16 -24.04
CA TYR A 218 -9.41 -0.07 -24.95
C TYR A 218 -9.05 -0.43 -26.40
N ASP A 219 -7.88 -1.01 -26.63
CA ASP A 219 -7.42 -1.42 -27.97
C ASP A 219 -8.34 -2.46 -28.63
N ILE A 220 -8.91 -3.38 -27.85
CA ILE A 220 -9.83 -4.41 -28.37
C ILE A 220 -11.21 -3.84 -28.69
N THR A 221 -11.72 -2.97 -27.83
CA THR A 221 -13.11 -2.53 -27.89
C THR A 221 -13.31 -1.24 -28.67
N GLY A 222 -12.28 -0.39 -28.75
CA GLY A 222 -12.33 0.91 -29.41
C GLY A 222 -13.34 1.88 -28.79
N SER A 223 -13.74 1.66 -27.53
CA SER A 223 -14.74 2.47 -26.83
C SER A 223 -14.43 2.51 -25.33
N TYR A 224 -14.66 3.66 -24.71
CA TYR A 224 -14.36 3.87 -23.28
C TYR A 224 -15.41 3.28 -22.33
N ASP A 225 -16.61 2.97 -22.82
CA ASP A 225 -17.73 2.49 -22.00
C ASP A 225 -17.41 1.18 -21.27
N LEU A 226 -16.77 0.22 -21.95
CA LEU A 226 -16.46 -1.09 -21.39
C LEU A 226 -15.46 -1.03 -20.22
N PRO A 227 -14.33 -0.31 -20.34
CA PRO A 227 -13.47 -0.03 -19.20
C PRO A 227 -14.18 0.63 -18.01
N PHE A 228 -15.13 1.55 -18.23
CA PHE A 228 -15.92 2.16 -17.15
C PHE A 228 -16.87 1.16 -16.48
N TYR A 229 -17.63 0.37 -17.24
CA TYR A 229 -18.50 -0.64 -16.65
C TYR A 229 -17.70 -1.69 -15.88
N LEU A 230 -16.59 -2.15 -16.45
CA LEU A 230 -15.77 -3.18 -15.85
C LEU A 230 -15.11 -2.66 -14.56
N SER A 231 -14.50 -1.48 -14.59
CA SER A 231 -13.96 -0.85 -13.38
C SER A 231 -15.04 -0.65 -12.31
N GLY A 232 -16.24 -0.18 -12.66
CA GLY A 232 -17.36 -0.04 -11.73
C GLY A 232 -17.76 -1.36 -11.06
N VAL A 233 -17.85 -2.45 -11.83
CA VAL A 233 -18.16 -3.79 -11.29
C VAL A 233 -17.04 -4.32 -10.40
N PHE A 234 -15.78 -4.17 -10.78
CA PHE A 234 -14.64 -4.64 -9.98
C PHE A 234 -14.47 -3.83 -8.68
N ILE A 235 -14.69 -2.51 -8.73
CA ILE A 235 -14.71 -1.64 -7.55
C ILE A 235 -15.85 -2.06 -6.62
N ALA A 236 -17.07 -2.26 -7.13
CA ALA A 236 -18.20 -2.72 -6.32
C ALA A 236 -17.96 -4.12 -5.73
N LEU A 237 -17.36 -5.03 -6.52
CA LEU A 237 -17.01 -6.38 -6.07
C LEU A 237 -15.96 -6.35 -4.95
N SER A 238 -14.97 -5.47 -5.04
CA SER A 238 -13.99 -5.27 -3.96
C SER A 238 -14.68 -4.80 -2.66
N GLY A 239 -15.59 -3.83 -2.75
CA GLY A 239 -16.41 -3.40 -1.61
C GLY A 239 -17.20 -4.57 -0.99
N GLY A 240 -17.81 -5.40 -1.82
CA GLY A 240 -18.55 -6.60 -1.41
C GLY A 240 -17.68 -7.66 -0.72
N LEU A 241 -16.49 -7.93 -1.25
CA LEU A 241 -15.51 -8.83 -0.63
C LEU A 241 -15.12 -8.36 0.78
N LEU A 242 -15.05 -7.05 0.97
CA LEU A 242 -14.73 -6.45 2.26
C LEU A 242 -15.89 -6.54 3.27
N VAL A 243 -17.15 -6.55 2.84
CA VAL A 243 -18.33 -6.88 3.69
C VAL A 243 -18.31 -8.33 4.17
N ILE A 244 -17.79 -9.23 3.33
CA ILE A 244 -17.75 -10.66 3.65
C ILE A 244 -16.78 -10.92 4.82
N LEU A 245 -15.74 -10.08 5.02
CA LEU A 245 -14.79 -10.19 6.13
C LEU A 245 -15.44 -10.12 7.53
N PRO A 246 -16.18 -9.05 7.92
CA PRO A 246 -16.85 -8.99 9.22
C PRO A 246 -17.96 -10.04 9.36
N ILE A 247 -18.63 -10.43 8.27
CA ILE A 247 -19.63 -11.50 8.28
C ILE A 247 -18.98 -12.85 8.62
N ILE A 248 -17.84 -13.18 7.99
CA ILE A 248 -17.08 -14.39 8.30
C ILE A 248 -16.60 -14.36 9.76
N GLN A 249 -16.14 -13.21 10.25
CA GLN A 249 -15.74 -13.08 11.66
C GLN A 249 -16.92 -13.34 12.61
N LYS A 250 -18.10 -12.80 12.31
CA LYS A 250 -19.31 -13.02 13.10
C LYS A 250 -19.70 -14.50 13.10
N ILE A 251 -19.70 -15.15 11.94
CA ILE A 251 -19.99 -16.59 11.79
C ILE A 251 -18.97 -17.46 12.54
N GLN A 252 -17.68 -17.12 12.48
CA GLN A 252 -16.63 -17.83 13.22
C GLN A 252 -16.82 -17.69 14.73
N ARG A 253 -17.10 -16.47 15.24
CA ARG A 253 -17.41 -16.25 16.66
C ARG A 253 -18.63 -17.06 17.09
N PHE A 254 -19.69 -17.11 16.28
CA PHE A 254 -20.86 -17.96 16.54
C PHE A 254 -20.53 -19.46 16.54
N ARG A 255 -19.73 -19.95 15.58
CA ARG A 255 -19.29 -21.36 15.56
C ARG A 255 -18.41 -21.71 16.77
N SER A 256 -17.48 -20.84 17.16
CA SER A 256 -16.64 -21.04 18.35
C SER A 256 -17.46 -20.98 19.65
N ALA A 257 -18.47 -20.11 19.73
CA ALA A 257 -19.40 -20.08 20.85
C ALA A 257 -20.27 -21.35 20.93
N LYS A 258 -20.69 -21.88 19.77
CA LYS A 258 -21.44 -23.15 19.69
C LYS A 258 -20.58 -24.35 20.08
N LEU A 259 -19.30 -24.37 19.67
CA LEU A 259 -18.32 -25.40 20.07
C LEU A 259 -18.01 -25.34 21.57
N LYS A 260 -17.85 -24.15 22.15
CA LYS A 260 -17.64 -23.97 23.61
C LYS A 260 -18.87 -24.43 24.41
N LYS A 261 -20.09 -24.09 23.96
CA LYS A 261 -21.33 -24.58 24.57
C LYS A 261 -21.46 -26.11 24.47
N GLY A 262 -21.08 -26.71 23.34
CA GLY A 262 -21.05 -28.16 23.16
C GLY A 262 -20.08 -28.86 24.13
N LYS A 263 -18.84 -28.37 24.26
CA LYS A 263 -17.86 -28.92 25.20
C LYS A 263 -18.31 -28.79 26.67
N MET A 264 -18.89 -27.66 27.08
CA MET A 264 -19.43 -27.51 28.44
C MET A 264 -20.59 -28.47 28.73
N ALA A 265 -21.46 -28.74 27.75
CA ALA A 265 -22.54 -29.71 27.91
C ALA A 265 -22.01 -31.15 28.07
N THR A 266 -20.96 -31.54 27.35
CA THR A 266 -20.34 -32.87 27.49
C THR A 266 -19.66 -33.06 28.85
N ILE A 267 -19.00 -32.01 29.39
CA ILE A 267 -18.33 -32.06 30.70
C ILE A 267 -19.36 -32.14 31.84
N ALA A 268 -20.50 -31.45 31.71
CA ALA A 268 -21.58 -31.51 32.72
C ALA A 268 -22.24 -32.90 32.82
N VAL A 269 -22.35 -33.63 31.70
CA VAL A 269 -22.89 -35.00 31.69
C VAL A 269 -21.87 -36.01 32.24
N GLY A 270 -20.57 -35.80 32.04
CA GLY A 270 -19.52 -36.68 32.56
C GLY A 270 -19.28 -36.59 34.07
N ASN A 271 -19.78 -35.54 34.75
CA ASN A 271 -19.66 -35.37 36.22
C ASN A 271 -20.85 -35.95 37.00
N HIS A 272 -21.84 -36.53 36.31
CA HIS A 272 -23.04 -37.13 36.91
C HIS A 272 -23.09 -38.66 36.81
N VAL A 273 -21.99 -39.30 36.39
CA VAL A 273 -21.79 -40.76 36.41
C VAL A 273 -20.70 -41.08 37.42
#